data_AF-A0A954ECU1-F1
#
_entry.id   AF-A0A954ECU1-F1
#
_cell.length_a   1.000
_cell.length_b   1.000
_cell.length_c   1.000
_cell.angle_alpha   90.00
_cell.angle_beta   90.00
_cell.angle_gamma   90.00
#
_symmetry.space_group_name_H-M   'P 1'
#
loop_
_entity.id
_entity.type
_entity.pdbx_description
1 polymer ?
#
loop_
_entity_poly.entity_id
_entity_poly.type
_entity_poly.pdbx_seq_one_letter_code
_entity_poly.pdbx_strand_id
1 'polypeptide(L)'
;QMVPDEEGLTGLQLEQLYLECWSDVPRGKGFTEPGRQILHCTFGSTLTDPELGPAVRNVLESHPETYEDVLADHFCRHLEALAEGM
;
A
#
# COMPACT_ATOMS: atom_id res chain seq x y z
N GLN A 1 20.99 1.20 4.68
CA GLN A 1 20.26 2.24 3.95
C GLN A 1 20.06 3.41 4.89
N MET A 2 20.31 4.63 4.44
CA MET A 2 20.16 5.85 5.26
C MET A 2 18.68 6.16 5.39
N VAL A 3 18.20 6.40 6.61
CA VAL A 3 16.80 6.82 6.84
C VAL A 3 16.64 8.20 6.18
N PRO A 4 15.64 8.40 5.31
CA PRO A 4 15.36 9.71 4.73
C PRO A 4 15.14 10.77 5.80
N ASP A 5 15.55 12.00 5.52
CA ASP A 5 15.15 13.14 6.34
C ASP A 5 13.67 13.43 6.07
N GLU A 6 12.83 13.17 7.07
CA GLU A 6 11.38 13.32 6.99
C GLU A 6 10.92 14.74 7.32
N GLU A 7 11.81 15.61 7.82
CA GLU A 7 11.46 16.92 8.31
C GLU A 7 10.89 17.80 7.18
N GLY A 8 9.64 18.25 7.36
CA GLY A 8 8.93 19.08 6.38
C GLY A 8 8.25 18.31 5.24
N LEU A 9 8.29 16.97 5.23
CA LEU A 9 7.53 16.18 4.26
C LEU A 9 6.02 16.16 4.58
N THR A 10 5.21 16.27 3.54
CA THR A 10 3.76 16.04 3.63
C THR A 10 3.44 14.55 3.68
N GLY A 11 2.22 14.19 4.11
CA GLY A 11 1.75 12.80 4.12
C GLY A 11 1.84 12.13 2.74
N LEU A 12 1.52 12.85 1.66
CA LEU A 12 1.65 12.35 0.29
C LEU A 12 3.11 12.06 -0.07
N GLN A 13 4.05 12.93 0.32
CA GLN A 13 5.47 12.72 0.06
C GLN A 13 6.03 11.54 0.85
N LEU A 14 5.56 11.34 2.08
CA LEU A 14 5.91 10.17 2.89
C LEU A 14 5.36 8.88 2.26
N GLU A 15 4.12 8.90 1.75
CA GLU A 15 3.53 7.77 1.03
C GLU A 15 4.34 7.45 -0.23
N GLN A 16 4.64 8.44 -1.06
CA GLN A 16 5.47 8.24 -2.27
C GLN A 16 6.84 7.65 -1.94
N LEU A 17 7.47 8.13 -0.86
CA LEU A 17 8.81 7.73 -0.46
C LEU A 17 8.88 6.30 0.10
N TYR A 18 7.90 5.91 0.91
CA TYR A 18 7.95 4.63 1.63
C TYR A 18 7.07 3.53 1.01
N LEU A 19 5.96 3.93 0.40
CA LEU A 19 4.93 3.01 -0.10
C LEU A 19 4.74 3.12 -1.61
N GLU A 20 5.17 4.21 -2.25
CA GLU A 20 4.75 4.62 -3.59
C GLU A 20 3.23 4.85 -3.68
N CYS A 21 2.84 5.82 -4.51
CA CYS A 21 1.42 6.07 -4.78
C CYS A 21 0.94 5.23 -5.96
N TRP A 22 -0.23 4.63 -5.79
CA TRP A 22 -0.81 3.72 -6.76
C TRP A 22 -1.01 4.33 -8.17
N SER A 23 -1.38 5.61 -8.22
CA SER A 23 -1.53 6.40 -9.44
C SER A 23 -0.21 6.60 -10.19
N ASP A 24 0.91 6.51 -9.48
CA ASP A 24 2.23 6.92 -9.96
C ASP A 24 3.05 5.70 -10.43
N VAL A 25 2.64 4.48 -10.05
CA VAL A 25 3.32 3.24 -10.43
C VAL A 25 2.93 2.82 -11.86
N PRO A 26 3.89 2.79 -12.81
CA PRO A 26 3.62 2.42 -14.20
C PRO A 26 3.11 1.00 -14.34
N ARG A 27 2.32 0.74 -15.40
CA ARG A 27 1.92 -0.63 -15.77
C ARG A 27 3.15 -1.52 -15.96
N GLY A 28 3.06 -2.77 -15.52
CA GLY A 28 4.15 -3.75 -15.58
C GLY A 28 5.25 -3.55 -14.53
N LYS A 29 5.19 -2.49 -13.72
CA LYS A 29 6.05 -2.34 -12.53
C LYS A 29 5.25 -2.66 -11.28
N GLY A 30 5.77 -3.59 -10.48
CA GLY A 30 5.29 -3.80 -9.12
C GLY A 30 5.81 -2.70 -8.19
N PHE A 31 5.22 -2.61 -7.02
CA PHE A 31 5.71 -1.77 -5.95
C PHE A 31 7.03 -2.32 -5.39
N THR A 32 8.01 -1.44 -5.18
CA THR A 32 9.38 -1.81 -4.79
C THR A 32 9.88 -1.09 -3.54
N GLU A 33 9.19 -0.06 -3.06
CA GLU A 33 9.66 0.68 -1.88
C GLU A 33 9.54 -0.16 -0.60
N PRO A 34 10.55 -0.08 0.31
CA PRO A 34 10.71 -1.02 1.41
C PRO A 34 9.63 -0.88 2.50
N GLY A 35 8.94 0.25 2.58
CA GLY A 35 7.86 0.45 3.55
C GLY A 35 6.72 -0.55 3.36
N ARG A 36 6.48 -1.01 2.13
CA ARG A 36 5.49 -2.09 1.89
C ARG A 36 5.86 -3.41 2.52
N GLN A 37 7.14 -3.77 2.49
CA GLN A 37 7.61 -5.01 3.13
C GLN A 37 7.52 -4.91 4.64
N ILE A 38 7.78 -3.73 5.21
CA ILE A 38 7.58 -3.50 6.64
C ILE A 38 6.11 -3.76 6.99
N LEU A 39 5.17 -3.09 6.32
CA LEU A 39 3.74 -3.28 6.57
C LEU A 39 3.29 -4.73 6.36
N HIS A 40 3.78 -5.39 5.30
CA HIS A 40 3.44 -6.78 5.01
C HIS A 40 3.97 -7.74 6.09
N CYS A 41 5.18 -7.53 6.60
CA CYS A 41 5.75 -8.39 7.64
C CYS A 41 5.20 -8.10 9.03
N THR A 42 4.73 -6.87 9.29
CA THR A 42 4.18 -6.47 10.60
C THR A 42 2.66 -6.54 10.67
N PHE A 43 1.97 -7.02 9.63
CA PHE A 43 0.50 -7.02 9.57
C PHE A 43 -0.14 -7.67 10.81
N GLY A 44 0.44 -8.76 11.31
CA GLY A 44 -0.04 -9.45 12.50
C GLY A 44 -0.01 -8.55 13.73
N SER A 45 1.14 -7.95 14.04
CA SER A 45 1.26 -7.03 15.19
C SER A 45 0.40 -5.78 15.02
N THR A 46 0.32 -5.23 13.81
CA THR A 46 -0.51 -4.06 13.51
C THR A 46 -2.00 -4.35 13.73
N LEU A 47 -2.49 -5.50 13.28
CA LEU A 47 -3.91 -5.86 13.42
C LEU A 47 -4.29 -6.32 14.83
N THR A 48 -3.33 -6.78 15.64
CA THR A 48 -3.56 -7.16 17.04
C THR A 48 -3.32 -6.04 18.04
N ASP A 49 -2.73 -4.92 17.61
CA ASP A 49 -2.52 -3.75 18.45
C ASP A 49 -3.88 -3.16 18.90
N PRO A 50 -4.05 -2.81 20.19
CA PRO A 50 -5.33 -2.37 20.73
C PRO A 50 -5.83 -1.04 20.15
N GLU A 51 -4.97 -0.23 19.54
CA GLU A 51 -5.32 1.04 18.91
C GLU A 51 -5.38 0.90 17.39
N LEU A 52 -4.31 0.38 16.78
CA LEU A 52 -4.16 0.33 15.33
C LEU A 52 -5.10 -0.69 14.67
N GLY A 53 -5.32 -1.85 15.31
CA GLY A 53 -6.20 -2.89 14.77
C GLY A 53 -7.63 -2.39 14.54
N PRO A 54 -8.30 -1.84 15.56
CA PRO A 54 -9.61 -1.21 15.41
C PRO A 54 -9.61 -0.04 14.43
N ALA A 55 -8.58 0.81 14.43
CA ALA A 55 -8.50 1.94 13.52
C ALA A 55 -8.46 1.50 12.04
N VAL A 56 -7.61 0.53 11.70
CA VAL A 56 -7.51 -0.02 10.33
C VAL A 56 -8.83 -0.68 9.91
N ARG A 57 -9.43 -1.48 10.80
CA ARG A 57 -10.73 -2.11 10.54
C ARG A 57 -11.81 -1.07 10.25
N ASN A 58 -11.90 -0.03 11.08
CA ASN A 58 -12.91 1.02 10.91
C ASN A 58 -12.76 1.74 9.57
N VAL A 59 -11.53 1.96 9.09
CA VAL A 59 -11.29 2.57 7.77
C VAL A 59 -11.84 1.68 6.65
N LEU A 60 -11.56 0.37 6.70
CA LEU A 60 -12.05 -0.60 5.70
C LEU A 60 -13.58 -0.70 5.72
N GLU A 61 -14.18 -0.77 6.90
CA GLU A 61 -15.64 -0.85 7.07
C GLU A 61 -16.35 0.45 6.65
N SER A 62 -15.68 1.59 6.76
CA SER A 62 -16.23 2.90 6.36
C SER A 62 -16.10 3.19 4.86
N HIS A 63 -15.21 2.48 4.15
CA HIS A 63 -14.92 2.73 2.72
C HIS A 63 -14.89 1.44 1.89
N PRO A 64 -15.96 0.62 1.92
CA PRO A 64 -15.98 -0.67 1.22
C PRO A 64 -15.82 -0.52 -0.30
N GLU A 65 -16.45 0.49 -0.91
CA GLU A 65 -16.36 0.78 -2.35
C GLU A 65 -14.91 1.08 -2.77
N THR A 66 -14.22 1.95 -2.03
CA THR A 66 -12.82 2.28 -2.30
C THR A 66 -11.93 1.05 -2.16
N TYR A 67 -12.19 0.20 -1.15
CA TYR A 67 -11.44 -1.04 -0.99
C TYR A 67 -11.67 -2.00 -2.16
N GLU A 68 -12.92 -2.13 -2.64
CA GLU A 68 -13.26 -2.94 -3.81
C GLU A 68 -12.57 -2.42 -5.09
N ASP A 69 -12.63 -1.11 -5.33
CA ASP A 69 -11.98 -0.47 -6.49
C ASP A 69 -10.46 -0.72 -6.51
N VAL A 70 -9.80 -0.58 -5.35
CA VAL A 70 -8.36 -0.84 -5.20
C VAL A 70 -8.04 -2.31 -5.46
N LEU A 71 -8.85 -3.24 -4.94
CA LEU A 71 -8.66 -4.68 -5.20
C LEU A 71 -8.87 -5.01 -6.68
N ALA A 72 -9.88 -4.44 -7.31
CA ALA A 72 -10.17 -4.64 -8.72
C ALA A 72 -9.00 -4.16 -9.60
N ASP A 73 -8.49 -2.94 -9.40
CA ASP A 73 -7.34 -2.45 -10.17
C ASP A 73 -6.08 -3.29 -9.91
N HIS A 74 -5.83 -3.67 -8.64
CA HIS A 74 -4.71 -4.54 -8.27
C HIS A 74 -4.72 -5.87 -9.02
N PHE A 75 -5.82 -6.61 -8.92
CA PHE A 75 -5.91 -7.92 -9.54
C PHE A 75 -5.95 -7.81 -11.07
N CYS A 76 -6.59 -6.79 -11.65
CA CYS A 76 -6.56 -6.55 -13.09
C CYS A 76 -5.12 -6.41 -13.60
N ARG A 77 -4.28 -5.59 -12.96
CA ARG A 77 -2.85 -5.45 -13.35
C ARG A 77 -2.10 -6.78 -13.28
N HIS A 78 -2.38 -7.60 -12.26
CA HIS A 78 -1.78 -8.94 -12.15
C HIS A 78 -2.27 -9.90 -13.25
N LEU A 79 -3.57 -9.91 -13.54
CA LEU A 79 -4.17 -10.78 -14.54
C LEU A 79 -3.76 -10.38 -15.97
N GLU A 80 -3.68 -9.08 -16.27
CA GLU A 80 -3.16 -8.55 -17.53
C GLU A 80 -1.70 -8.99 -17.73
N ALA A 81 -0.87 -8.81 -16.70
CA ALA A 81 0.53 -9.26 -16.71
C ALA A 81 0.68 -10.75 -17.02
N LEU A 82 -0.11 -11.60 -16.35
CA LEU A 82 -0.13 -13.05 -16.59
C LEU A 82 -0.59 -13.40 -18.02
N ALA A 83 -1.60 -12.70 -18.55
CA ALA A 83 -2.11 -12.91 -19.89
C ALA A 83 -1.09 -12.52 -20.98
N GLU A 84 -0.23 -11.54 -20.70
CA GLU A 84 0.86 -11.10 -21.58
C GLU A 84 2.09 -12.04 -21.54
N GLY A 85 2.06 -13.09 -20.71
CA GLY A 85 3.10 -14.12 -20.65
C GLY A 85 4.19 -13.86 -19.61
N MET A 86 3.89 -13.09 -18.56
CA MET A 86 4.71 -12.95 -17.35
C MET A 86 4.30 -13.95 -16.26
#